data_AF-A0A5J6J0Q5-F1
#
_entry.id   AF-A0A5J6J0Q5-F1
#
_cell.length_a   1.000
_cell.length_b   1.000
_cell.length_c   1.000
_cell.angle_alpha   90.00
_cell.angle_beta   90.00
_cell.angle_gamma   90.00
#
_symmetry.space_group_name_H-M   'P 1'
#
loop_
_entity.id
_entity.type
_entity.pdbx_description
1 polymer ?
#
loop_
_entity_poly.entity_id
_entity_poly.type
_entity_poly.pdbx_seq_one_letter_code
_entity_poly.pdbx_strand_id
1 'polypeptide(L)' 'MSSERYELVFSEGPDTAEDVVVVTATGQAGPGGHPVYADASGIVRAEISDQEEVRVLASGGGQDPARVVRVRALP' A
#
# COMPACT_ATOMS: atom_id res chain seq x y z
N MET A 1 0.38 -14.71 10.91
CA MET A 1 0.35 -15.11 9.49
C MET A 1 0.24 -13.82 8.71
N SER A 2 1.20 -13.48 7.84
CA SER A 2 1.09 -12.27 7.02
C SER A 2 -0.02 -12.50 5.99
N SER A 3 -1.02 -11.62 5.94
CA SER A 3 -2.06 -11.68 4.91
C SER A 3 -1.42 -11.59 3.53
N GLU A 4 -1.87 -12.42 2.58
CA GLU A 4 -1.31 -12.40 1.22
C GLU A 4 -1.79 -11.19 0.41
N ARG A 5 -2.88 -10.55 0.87
CA ARG A 5 -3.54 -9.43 0.20
C ARG A 5 -4.02 -8.38 1.20
N TYR A 6 -4.00 -7.13 0.76
CA TYR A 6 -4.49 -5.99 1.53
C TYR A 6 -5.30 -5.04 0.65
N GLU A 7 -6.25 -4.32 1.26
CA GLU A 7 -6.82 -3.10 0.71
C GLU A 7 -6.02 -1.90 1.22
N LEU A 8 -5.59 -1.02 0.31
CA LEU A 8 -5.05 0.30 0.61
C LEU A 8 -6.12 1.34 0.31
N VAL A 9 -6.46 2.15 1.30
CA VAL A 9 -7.41 3.26 1.14
C VAL A 9 -6.62 4.55 1.02
N PHE A 10 -6.72 5.20 -0.13
CA PHE A 10 -6.14 6.49 -0.44
C PHE A 10 -7.20 7.58 -0.30
N SER A 11 -6.82 8.71 0.28
CA SER A 11 -7.68 9.88 0.38
C SER A 11 -6.85 11.16 0.19
N GLU A 12 -7.33 12.07 -0.66
CA GLU A 12 -6.71 13.37 -0.90
C GLU A 12 -7.21 14.46 0.06
N GLY A 13 -8.09 14.13 1.01
CA GLY A 13 -8.68 15.09 1.94
C GLY A 13 -9.99 14.62 2.58
N PRO A 14 -10.47 15.32 3.63
CA PRO A 14 -11.65 14.91 4.40
C PRO A 14 -12.96 14.85 3.60
N ASP A 15 -13.04 15.57 2.47
CA ASP A 15 -14.24 15.64 1.60
C ASP A 15 -14.01 14.99 0.22
N THR A 16 -12.88 14.32 0.01
CA THR A 16 -12.57 13.65 -1.26
C THR A 16 -12.97 12.18 -1.20
N ALA A 17 -13.45 11.65 -2.33
CA ALA A 17 -13.77 10.22 -2.42
C ALA A 17 -12.54 9.36 -2.07
N GLU A 18 -12.75 8.35 -1.24
CA GLU A 18 -11.74 7.34 -0.95
C GLU A 18 -11.53 6.45 -2.19
N ASP A 19 -10.26 6.24 -2.57
CA ASP A 19 -9.89 5.26 -3.58
C ASP A 19 -9.32 4.01 -2.90
N VAL A 20 -9.80 2.84 -3.31
CA VAL A 20 -9.45 1.55 -2.69
C VAL A 20 -8.72 0.69 -3.68
N VAL A 21 -7.47 0.36 -3.36
CA VAL A 21 -6.60 -0.46 -4.20
C VAL A 21 -6.28 -1.77 -3.50
N VAL A 22 -6.54 -2.89 -4.16
CA VAL A 22 -6.13 -4.21 -3.65
C VAL A 22 -4.70 -4.49 -4.09
N VAL A 23 -3.86 -4.84 -3.12
CA VAL A 23 -2.46 -5.20 -3.32
C VAL A 23 -2.19 -6.62 -2.85
N THR A 24 -1.28 -7.30 -3.53
CA THR A 24 -0.89 -8.69 -3.24
C THR A 24 0.61 -8.80 -3.00
N ALA A 25 1.02 -9.75 -2.16
CA ALA A 25 2.42 -9.95 -1.81
C ALA A 25 3.27 -10.21 -3.05
N THR A 26 4.39 -9.49 -3.17
CA THR A 26 5.32 -9.63 -4.31
C THR A 26 6.44 -10.63 -4.05
N GLY A 27 6.57 -11.11 -2.81
CA GLY A 27 7.70 -11.92 -2.34
C GLY A 27 8.99 -11.12 -2.11
N GLN A 28 8.99 -9.80 -2.31
CA GLN A 28 10.12 -8.92 -2.03
C GLN A 28 9.99 -8.23 -0.68
N ALA A 29 11.13 -7.84 -0.10
CA ALA A 29 11.20 -6.99 1.08
C ALA A 29 11.51 -5.53 0.68
N GLY A 30 10.89 -4.58 1.38
CA GLY A 30 11.07 -3.15 1.19
C GLY A 30 12.26 -2.59 1.97
N PRO A 31 12.51 -1.27 1.87
CA PRO A 31 13.61 -0.62 2.57
C PRO A 31 13.58 -0.73 4.11
N GLY A 32 12.41 -0.89 4.71
CA GLY A 32 12.25 -1.15 6.14
C GLY A 32 12.41 -2.62 6.55
N GLY A 33 12.58 -3.53 5.58
CA GLY A 33 12.69 -4.97 5.81
C GLY A 33 11.35 -5.71 5.87
N HIS A 34 10.23 -5.05 5.58
CA HIS A 34 8.90 -5.66 5.58
C HIS A 34 8.46 -6.08 4.17
N PRO A 35 7.48 -7.00 4.04
CA PRO A 35 7.00 -7.44 2.73
C PRO A 35 6.44 -6.30 1.88
N VAL A 36 6.75 -6.33 0.59
CA VAL A 36 6.18 -5.41 -0.42
C VAL A 36 4.98 -6.06 -1.08
N TYR A 37 3.91 -5.28 -1.18
CA TYR A 37 2.69 -5.60 -1.89
C TYR A 37 2.56 -4.68 -3.08
N ALA A 38 1.96 -5.19 -4.16
CA ALA A 38 1.68 -4.41 -5.36
C ALA A 38 0.28 -4.70 -5.86
N ASP A 39 -0.33 -3.70 -6.48
CA ASP A 39 -1.58 -3.90 -7.21
C ASP A 39 -1.32 -4.66 -8.52
N ALA A 40 -2.40 -5.06 -9.21
CA ALA A 40 -2.30 -5.83 -10.44
C ALA A 40 -1.55 -5.08 -11.57
N SER A 41 -1.56 -3.75 -11.57
CA SER A 41 -0.82 -2.94 -12.54
C SER A 41 0.66 -2.75 -12.19
N GLY A 42 1.03 -2.94 -10.92
CA GLY A 42 2.37 -2.67 -10.39
C GLY A 42 2.68 -1.19 -10.20
N ILE A 43 1.71 -0.29 -10.42
CA ILE A 43 1.85 1.15 -10.20
C ILE A 43 1.88 1.44 -8.71
N VAL A 44 0.95 0.86 -7.95
CA VAL A 44 0.87 1.02 -6.51
C VAL A 44 1.73 -0.07 -5.89
N ARG A 45 2.79 0.34 -5.20
CA ARG A 45 3.64 -0.54 -4.40
C ARG A 45 3.71 -0.01 -2.98
N ALA A 46 3.56 -0.88 -2.01
CA ALA A 46 3.61 -0.52 -0.61
C ALA A 46 4.35 -1.56 0.20
N GLU A 47 5.21 -1.09 1.09
CA GLU A 47 5.74 -1.89 2.19
C GLU A 47 4.74 -1.83 3.35
N ILE A 48 4.33 -3.00 3.88
CA ILE A 48 3.36 -3.11 4.97
C ILE A 48 3.99 -3.89 6.12
N SER A 49 4.07 -3.28 7.31
CA SER A 49 4.61 -3.93 8.51
C SER A 49 3.61 -4.89 9.15
N ASP A 50 4.07 -5.69 10.11
CA ASP A 50 3.23 -6.53 10.97
C ASP A 50 2.31 -5.74 11.90
N GLN A 51 2.57 -4.44 12.07
CA GLN A 51 1.74 -3.48 12.81
C GLN A 51 0.83 -2.67 11.90
N GLU A 52 0.65 -3.09 10.64
CA GLU A 52 -0.20 -2.42 9.66
C GLU A 52 0.27 -1.00 9.28
N GLU A 53 1.54 -0.67 9.54
CA GLU A 53 2.13 0.58 9.04
C GLU A 53 2.39 0.46 7.54
N VAL A 54 1.93 1.44 6.77
CA VAL A 54 2.09 1.46 5.32
C VAL A 54 3.10 2.51 4.89
N ARG A 55 4.07 2.09 4.09
CA ARG A 55 4.97 2.97 3.35
C ARG A 55 4.79 2.76 1.86
N VAL A 56 4.14 3.71 1.20
CA VAL A 56 4.04 3.72 -0.27
C VAL A 56 5.44 3.89 -0.86
N LEU A 57 5.79 3.03 -1.80
CA LEU A 57 7.06 3.05 -2.52
C LEU A 57 6.83 3.75 -3.86
N ALA A 58 7.15 5.04 -3.94
CA ALA A 58 7.03 5.80 -5.17
C ALA A 58 7.97 5.23 -6.25
N SER A 59 7.43 4.97 -7.44
CA SER A 59 8.17 4.44 -8.59
C SER A 59 9.08 5.47 -9.29
N GLY A 60 9.03 6.75 -8.89
CA GLY A 60 9.98 7.80 -9.29
C GLY A 60 9.39 9.21 -9.34
N GLY A 61 10.19 10.20 -8.90
CA GLY A 61 10.08 11.66 -9.09
C GLY A 61 8.71 12.32 -9.27
N GLY A 62 8.17 12.90 -8.20
CA GLY A 62 7.24 14.04 -8.28
C GLY A 62 5.74 13.74 -8.24
N GLN A 63 5.33 12.56 -7.78
CA GLN A 63 3.96 12.38 -7.32
C GLN A 63 3.91 12.80 -5.85
N ASP A 64 3.02 13.73 -5.50
CA ASP A 64 2.63 13.90 -4.10
C ASP A 64 2.01 12.57 -3.67
N PRO A 65 2.61 11.80 -2.76
CA PRO A 65 2.09 10.48 -2.43
C PRO A 65 0.69 10.67 -1.85
N ALA A 66 -0.32 10.22 -2.61
CA ALA A 66 -1.68 10.11 -2.08
C ALA A 66 -1.60 9.47 -0.70
N ARG A 67 -2.19 10.14 0.30
CA ARG A 67 -2.05 9.70 1.69
C ARG A 67 -2.81 8.39 1.83
N VAL A 68 -2.09 7.29 2.03
CA VAL A 68 -2.72 6.08 2.54
C VAL A 68 -3.21 6.40 3.93
N VAL A 69 -4.52 6.33 4.11
CA VAL A 69 -5.16 6.61 5.40
C VAL A 69 -5.47 5.32 6.16
N ARG A 70 -5.65 4.19 5.47
CA ARG A 70 -5.97 2.89 6.07
C ARG A 70 -5.45 1.72 5.25
N VAL A 71 -5.16 0.62 5.94
CA VAL A 71 -4.89 -0.70 5.35
C VAL A 71 -5.84 -1.71 5.98
N ARG A 72 -6.30 -2.70 5.20
CA ARG A 72 -7.13 -3.80 5.70
C ARG A 72 -6.65 -5.12 5.14
N ALA A 73 -6.34 -6.07 6.01
CA ALA A 73 -6.06 -7.44 5.61
C ALA A 73 -7.27 -8.06 4.91
N LEU A 74 -7.04 -8.72 3.77
CA LEU A 74 -8.05 -9.51 3.10
C LEU A 74 -7.84 -11.01 3.42
N PRO A 75 -8.93 -11.78 3.59
CA PRO A 75 -8.88 -13.23 3.76
C PRO A 75 -8.41 -13.96 2.50
#